data_AF-A0A9D8NBH8-F1
#
_entry.id   AF-A0A9D8NBH8-F1
#
_cell.length_a   1.000
_cell.length_b   1.000
_cell.length_c   1.000
_cell.angle_alpha   90.00
_cell.angle_beta   90.00
_cell.angle_gamma   90.00
#
_symmetry.space_group_name_H-M   'P 1'
#
loop_
_entity.id
_entity.type
_entity.pdbx_description
1 polymer ?
#
loop_
_entity_poly.entity_id
_entity_poly.type
_entity_poly.pdbx_seq_one_letter_code
_entity_poly.pdbx_strand_id
1 'polypeptide(L)'
;MNRTKRLLTLLLLVCGMTTGAWALNQDNEGYYLLGSLQDWQDFAALVQNTPTANARMTADIDLGDDQTKIGDYDASYAYGGIFDGQGHTLNVNYYSTSSTVAEGYYIAPFPYIEGATIRNLVVTGSITGYMHPSGVVGCTVSLSTNLISNVTVSATVNIVHTHGGGFVGHCDKSTTTIQDCLFNGTINGKAGGSTVGVFFGWSNGAAMSLVNCLENGSYTNCSNFSPTSCPYGSVTVTNCHYTVSGSYP
;
A
#
# COMPACT_ATOMS: atom_id res chain seq x y z
N MET A 1 50.04 -44.90 26.47
CA MET A 1 50.25 -44.09 25.25
C MET A 1 49.02 -43.20 25.04
N ASN A 2 48.91 -42.10 25.80
CA ASN A 2 47.77 -41.17 25.73
C ASN A 2 48.26 -39.83 25.21
N ARG A 3 47.85 -39.44 24.00
CA ARG A 3 48.06 -38.09 23.45
C ARG A 3 46.73 -37.38 23.35
N THR A 4 46.47 -36.52 24.33
CA THR A 4 45.35 -35.57 24.35
C THR A 4 45.66 -34.44 23.38
N LYS A 5 44.97 -34.39 22.23
CA LYS A 5 45.02 -33.23 21.32
C LYS A 5 44.02 -32.18 21.81
N ARG A 6 44.52 -31.08 22.37
CA ARG A 6 43.71 -29.87 22.65
C ARG A 6 43.49 -29.12 21.33
N LEU A 7 42.24 -29.02 20.90
CA LEU A 7 41.83 -28.19 19.77
C LEU A 7 41.74 -26.73 20.25
N LEU A 8 42.52 -25.84 19.66
CA LEU A 8 42.52 -24.40 19.94
C LEU A 8 41.53 -23.75 18.94
N THR A 9 40.34 -23.38 19.39
CA THR A 9 39.35 -22.68 18.55
C THR A 9 39.70 -21.19 18.51
N LEU A 10 40.14 -20.73 17.34
CA LEU A 10 40.43 -19.33 17.03
C LEU A 10 39.09 -18.59 16.80
N LEU A 11 38.68 -17.73 17.75
CA LEU A 11 37.49 -16.89 17.60
C LEU A 11 37.87 -15.65 16.76
N LEU A 12 37.49 -15.63 15.48
CA LEU A 12 37.55 -14.41 14.68
C LEU A 12 36.47 -13.43 15.16
N LEU A 13 36.87 -12.37 15.83
CA LEU A 13 36.03 -11.21 16.09
C LEU A 13 35.86 -10.46 14.76
N VAL A 14 34.81 -10.78 14.00
CA VAL A 14 34.37 -9.94 12.90
C VAL A 14 33.73 -8.72 13.55
N CYS A 15 34.48 -7.62 13.62
CA CYS A 15 33.97 -6.29 13.94
C CYS A 15 33.03 -5.90 12.80
N GLY A 16 31.74 -6.22 12.97
CA GLY A 16 30.68 -5.70 12.11
C GLY A 16 30.72 -4.19 12.20
N MET A 17 31.12 -3.54 11.11
CA MET A 17 30.95 -2.11 10.95
C MET A 17 29.44 -1.85 10.91
N THR A 18 28.85 -1.53 12.06
CA THR A 18 27.52 -0.93 12.09
C THR A 18 27.67 0.47 11.55
N THR A 19 27.43 0.66 10.25
CA THR A 19 27.07 1.98 9.72
C THR A 19 25.88 2.44 10.56
N GLY A 20 26.03 3.55 11.27
CA GLY A 20 25.06 4.01 12.27
C GLY A 20 23.65 4.03 11.69
N ALA A 21 22.83 3.07 12.13
CA ALA A 21 21.39 3.14 11.99
C ALA A 21 20.94 4.30 12.87
N TRP A 22 20.51 5.39 12.27
CA TRP A 22 19.74 6.40 12.98
C TRP A 22 18.46 5.68 13.39
N ALA A 23 18.38 5.27 14.66
CA ALA A 23 17.22 4.53 15.14
C ALA A 23 16.00 5.45 15.01
N LEU A 24 14.99 5.00 14.27
CA LEU A 24 13.70 5.66 14.23
C LEU A 24 13.19 5.90 15.66
N ASN A 25 12.81 7.13 15.95
CA ASN A 25 12.24 7.46 17.24
C ASN A 25 10.84 6.86 17.35
N GLN A 26 10.47 6.45 18.56
CA GLN A 26 9.11 6.02 18.88
C GLN A 26 8.46 7.00 19.85
N ASP A 27 7.13 7.14 19.76
CA ASP A 27 6.35 7.77 20.83
C ASP A 27 6.13 6.84 22.03
N ASN A 28 5.44 7.34 23.06
CA ASN A 28 5.13 6.58 24.27
C ASN A 28 4.16 5.41 24.04
N GLU A 29 3.52 5.35 22.87
CA GLU A 29 2.61 4.27 22.46
C GLU A 29 3.31 3.22 21.57
N GLY A 30 4.59 3.43 21.25
CA GLY A 30 5.40 2.54 20.42
C GLY A 30 5.26 2.76 18.92
N TYR A 31 4.67 3.88 18.47
CA TYR A 31 4.62 4.23 17.05
C TYR A 31 5.96 4.83 16.62
N TYR A 32 6.54 4.30 15.54
CA TYR A 32 7.68 4.92 14.88
C TYR A 32 7.26 6.24 14.24
N LEU A 33 8.03 7.30 14.48
CA LEU A 33 7.71 8.66 14.04
C LEU A 33 8.38 8.96 12.70
N LEU A 34 7.59 9.28 11.69
CA LEU A 34 8.08 9.53 10.33
C LEU A 34 7.83 10.99 9.94
N GLY A 35 8.90 11.77 9.74
CA GLY A 35 8.79 13.19 9.36
C GLY A 35 9.57 13.55 8.11
N SER A 36 10.20 12.57 7.45
CA SER A 36 11.07 12.79 6.31
C SER A 36 11.13 11.57 5.37
N LEU A 37 11.69 11.77 4.17
CA LEU A 37 12.00 10.68 3.24
C LEU A 37 12.91 9.62 3.89
N GLN A 38 13.90 10.04 4.68
CA GLN A 38 14.80 9.10 5.34
C GLN A 38 14.04 8.23 6.35
N ASP A 39 13.14 8.81 7.14
CA ASP A 39 12.34 8.04 8.09
C ASP A 39 11.45 7.02 7.36
N TRP A 40 10.87 7.39 6.21
CA TRP A 40 10.10 6.48 5.38
C TRP A 40 10.92 5.29 4.90
N GLN A 41 12.14 5.53 4.41
CA GLN A 41 13.08 4.49 3.98
C GLN A 41 13.50 3.58 5.13
N ASP A 42 13.85 4.16 6.28
CA ASP A 42 14.26 3.42 7.46
C ASP A 42 13.11 2.56 7.99
N PHE A 43 11.88 3.05 7.93
CA PHE A 43 10.70 2.30 8.38
C PHE A 43 10.36 1.16 7.43
N ALA A 44 10.48 1.37 6.12
CA ALA A 44 10.33 0.31 5.14
C ALA A 44 11.36 -0.82 5.35
N ALA A 45 12.62 -0.48 5.66
CA ALA A 45 13.64 -1.47 5.99
C ALA A 45 13.34 -2.20 7.30
N LEU A 46 12.82 -1.51 8.32
CA LEU A 46 12.41 -2.10 9.59
C LEU A 46 11.26 -3.12 9.41
N VAL A 47 10.26 -2.78 8.58
CA VAL A 47 9.09 -3.64 8.33
C VAL A 47 9.44 -5.01 7.77
N GLN A 48 10.56 -5.16 7.04
CA GLN A 48 11.04 -6.47 6.57
C GLN A 48 11.33 -7.45 7.73
N ASN A 49 11.68 -6.94 8.91
CA ASN A 49 11.96 -7.75 10.10
C ASN A 49 10.89 -7.60 11.18
N THR A 50 10.01 -6.60 11.07
CA THR A 50 8.93 -6.35 12.02
C THR A 50 7.68 -5.89 11.27
N PRO A 51 6.97 -6.79 10.57
CA PRO A 51 5.87 -6.44 9.66
C PRO A 51 4.67 -5.77 10.35
N THR A 52 4.52 -5.98 11.66
CA THR A 52 3.46 -5.43 12.49
C THR A 52 3.83 -4.12 13.19
N ALA A 53 4.96 -3.51 12.84
CA ALA A 53 5.39 -2.24 13.42
C ALA A 53 4.37 -1.13 13.13
N ASN A 54 4.05 -0.33 14.16
CA ASN A 54 3.15 0.82 14.00
C ASN A 54 3.96 2.07 13.65
N ALA A 55 3.43 2.93 12.78
CA ALA A 55 4.06 4.19 12.43
C ALA A 55 3.06 5.34 12.42
N ARG A 56 3.57 6.54 12.69
CA ARG A 56 2.81 7.78 12.67
C ARG A 56 3.59 8.87 11.97
N MET A 57 2.96 9.54 11.01
CA MET A 57 3.57 10.71 10.37
C MET A 57 3.57 11.90 11.32
N THR A 58 4.65 12.67 11.32
CA THR A 58 4.82 13.90 12.11
C THR A 58 4.99 15.14 11.24
N ALA A 59 5.10 14.95 9.92
CA ALA A 59 5.14 15.98 8.90
C ALA A 59 4.66 15.39 7.56
N ASP A 60 4.40 16.26 6.58
CA ASP A 60 4.22 15.82 5.20
C ASP A 60 5.54 15.23 4.68
N ILE A 61 5.44 14.14 3.93
CA ILE A 61 6.60 13.43 3.37
C ILE A 61 6.50 13.47 1.85
N ASP A 62 7.49 14.06 1.21
CA ASP A 62 7.68 13.98 -0.24
C ASP A 62 8.79 12.99 -0.56
N LEU A 63 8.46 11.95 -1.32
CA LEU A 63 9.41 10.93 -1.73
C LEU A 63 10.26 11.37 -2.93
N GLY A 64 9.86 12.42 -3.65
CA GLY A 64 10.48 12.76 -4.94
C GLY A 64 10.45 11.55 -5.87
N ASP A 65 11.61 11.14 -6.38
CA ASP A 65 11.75 9.97 -7.26
C ASP A 65 12.04 8.65 -6.51
N ASP A 66 12.08 8.67 -5.19
CA ASP A 66 12.31 7.47 -4.40
C ASP A 66 11.17 6.46 -4.56
N GLN A 67 11.54 5.19 -4.77
CA GLN A 67 10.59 4.12 -5.07
C GLN A 67 10.24 3.25 -3.85
N THR A 68 10.69 3.63 -2.66
CA THR A 68 10.54 2.83 -1.44
C THR A 68 9.09 2.76 -1.01
N LYS A 69 8.64 1.57 -0.64
CA LYS A 69 7.27 1.22 -0.25
C LYS A 69 7.32 0.52 1.10
N ILE A 70 6.24 0.57 1.88
CA ILE A 70 6.16 -0.09 3.19
C ILE A 70 5.57 -1.48 3.01
N GLY A 71 6.38 -2.50 3.27
CA GLY A 71 6.07 -3.90 2.98
C GLY A 71 6.65 -4.36 1.65
N ASP A 72 6.54 -5.66 1.36
CA ASP A 72 7.06 -6.29 0.14
C ASP A 72 5.94 -6.95 -0.68
N TYR A 73 6.28 -7.53 -1.82
CA TYR A 73 5.40 -8.31 -2.70
C TYR A 73 5.30 -9.80 -2.28
N ASP A 74 6.01 -10.19 -1.22
CA ASP A 74 5.88 -11.49 -0.55
C ASP A 74 4.96 -11.33 0.67
N ALA A 75 3.93 -12.19 0.76
CA ALA A 75 2.99 -12.17 1.88
C ALA A 75 3.67 -12.31 3.25
N SER A 76 4.85 -12.94 3.33
CA SER A 76 5.65 -13.06 4.55
C SER A 76 6.15 -11.72 5.09
N TYR A 77 6.20 -10.70 4.23
CA TYR A 77 6.62 -9.33 4.55
C TYR A 77 5.52 -8.31 4.23
N ALA A 78 4.26 -8.76 4.13
CA ALA A 78 3.12 -7.88 4.03
C ALA A 78 3.04 -6.99 5.27
N TYR A 79 2.73 -5.70 5.08
CA TYR A 79 2.58 -4.80 6.21
C TYR A 79 1.32 -5.16 7.00
N GLY A 80 1.45 -5.32 8.31
CA GLY A 80 0.36 -5.71 9.21
C GLY A 80 0.20 -4.79 10.42
N GLY A 81 0.91 -3.65 10.44
CA GLY A 81 0.82 -2.67 11.53
C GLY A 81 -0.30 -1.65 11.36
N ILE A 82 -0.30 -0.67 12.26
CA ILE A 82 -1.11 0.55 12.16
C ILE A 82 -0.24 1.66 11.60
N PHE A 83 -0.63 2.18 10.44
CA PHE A 83 -0.06 3.38 9.86
C PHE A 83 -1.03 4.55 10.04
N ASP A 84 -0.64 5.56 10.82
CA ASP A 84 -1.42 6.76 11.10
C ASP A 84 -0.78 7.99 10.45
N GLY A 85 -1.37 8.49 9.38
CA GLY A 85 -0.88 9.68 8.69
C GLY A 85 -1.10 10.97 9.47
N GLN A 86 -1.90 10.99 10.56
CA GLN A 86 -2.20 12.20 11.35
C GLN A 86 -2.74 13.40 10.57
N GLY A 87 -3.29 13.16 9.38
CA GLY A 87 -3.76 14.19 8.45
C GLY A 87 -2.67 14.73 7.52
N HIS A 88 -1.44 14.21 7.60
CA HIS A 88 -0.34 14.59 6.73
C HIS A 88 -0.44 13.99 5.32
N THR A 89 0.29 14.61 4.41
CA THR A 89 0.37 14.22 3.00
C THR A 89 1.62 13.39 2.73
N LEU A 90 1.42 12.24 2.09
CA LEU A 90 2.46 11.46 1.43
C LEU A 90 2.41 11.74 -0.08
N ASN A 91 3.45 12.38 -0.61
CA ASN A 91 3.59 12.63 -2.03
C ASN A 91 4.54 11.60 -2.67
N VAL A 92 4.04 10.87 -3.68
CA VAL A 92 4.78 9.78 -4.33
C VAL A 92 4.93 9.98 -5.84
N ASN A 93 6.04 9.50 -6.41
CA ASN A 93 6.23 9.41 -7.86
C ASN A 93 6.64 7.98 -8.25
N TYR A 94 5.76 7.01 -8.00
CA TYR A 94 6.07 5.61 -8.28
C TYR A 94 5.90 5.29 -9.76
N TYR A 95 6.88 4.58 -10.33
CA TYR A 95 6.86 4.22 -11.74
C TYR A 95 7.45 2.84 -12.01
N SER A 96 6.62 1.96 -12.54
CA SER A 96 7.09 0.71 -13.14
C SER A 96 6.16 0.25 -14.26
N THR A 97 6.77 -0.18 -15.36
CA THR A 97 6.07 -0.81 -16.50
C THR A 97 6.47 -2.28 -16.67
N SER A 98 7.16 -2.86 -15.68
CA SER A 98 7.63 -4.24 -15.73
C SER A 98 6.45 -5.20 -15.69
N SER A 99 6.43 -6.21 -16.55
CA SER A 99 5.38 -7.24 -16.54
C SER A 99 5.59 -8.32 -15.48
N THR A 100 6.56 -8.14 -14.58
CA THR A 100 6.83 -9.09 -13.49
C THR A 100 6.14 -8.66 -12.20
N VAL A 101 5.76 -9.65 -11.39
CA VAL A 101 5.08 -9.40 -10.10
C VAL A 101 5.96 -8.60 -9.15
N ALA A 102 7.25 -8.91 -9.09
CA ALA A 102 8.19 -8.30 -8.15
C ALA A 102 8.50 -6.82 -8.42
N GLU A 103 8.17 -6.32 -9.62
CA GLU A 103 8.61 -4.98 -10.04
C GLU A 103 7.49 -4.08 -10.51
N GLY A 104 6.45 -4.60 -11.16
CA GLY A 104 5.42 -3.78 -11.80
C GLY A 104 4.00 -4.06 -11.36
N TYR A 105 3.78 -5.07 -10.53
CA TYR A 105 2.46 -5.35 -10.01
C TYR A 105 2.27 -4.65 -8.67
N TYR A 106 1.03 -4.34 -8.30
CA TYR A 106 0.68 -3.89 -6.94
C TYR A 106 1.43 -2.62 -6.50
N ILE A 107 1.76 -1.74 -7.44
CA ILE A 107 2.47 -0.48 -7.16
C ILE A 107 1.56 0.45 -6.37
N ALA A 108 1.94 0.68 -5.11
CA ALA A 108 1.23 1.50 -4.13
C ALA A 108 2.17 1.77 -2.93
N PRO A 109 1.87 2.76 -2.06
CA PRO A 109 2.63 2.98 -0.82
C PRO A 109 2.75 1.73 0.06
N PHE A 110 1.69 0.92 0.12
CA PHE A 110 1.66 -0.37 0.80
C PHE A 110 1.39 -1.48 -0.23
N PRO A 111 2.42 -2.18 -0.75
CA PRO A 111 2.24 -3.11 -1.85
C PRO A 111 1.34 -4.26 -1.43
N TYR A 112 1.65 -4.91 -0.31
CA TYR A 112 0.83 -5.94 0.32
C TYR A 112 0.53 -5.56 1.76
N ILE A 113 -0.72 -5.78 2.17
CA ILE A 113 -1.10 -5.73 3.58
C ILE A 113 -1.75 -7.03 4.05
N GLU A 114 -1.48 -7.36 5.31
CA GLU A 114 -2.05 -8.48 6.05
C GLU A 114 -2.41 -8.04 7.47
N GLY A 115 -3.68 -7.72 7.69
CA GLY A 115 -4.19 -7.33 9.02
C GLY A 115 -3.90 -5.87 9.39
N ALA A 116 -3.58 -5.03 8.41
CA ALA A 116 -3.16 -3.66 8.65
C ALA A 116 -4.34 -2.70 8.86
N THR A 117 -4.05 -1.60 9.56
CA THR A 117 -4.89 -0.41 9.59
C THR A 117 -4.13 0.77 9.01
N ILE A 118 -4.68 1.42 7.99
CA ILE A 118 -4.13 2.65 7.40
C ILE A 118 -5.15 3.76 7.62
N ARG A 119 -4.74 4.86 8.27
CA ARG A 119 -5.68 5.93 8.59
C ARG A 119 -5.11 7.33 8.56
N ASN A 120 -6.01 8.32 8.49
CA ASN A 120 -5.70 9.75 8.58
C ASN A 120 -4.61 10.18 7.59
N LEU A 121 -4.69 9.75 6.33
CA LEU A 121 -3.60 9.95 5.36
C LEU A 121 -4.13 10.65 4.12
N VAL A 122 -3.34 11.58 3.56
CA VAL A 122 -3.55 12.10 2.21
C VAL A 122 -2.45 11.54 1.30
N VAL A 123 -2.82 10.94 0.17
CA VAL A 123 -1.86 10.48 -0.84
C VAL A 123 -1.98 11.32 -2.11
N THR A 124 -0.85 11.89 -2.56
CA THR A 124 -0.76 12.73 -3.77
C THR A 124 0.34 12.21 -4.71
N GLY A 125 0.45 12.84 -5.87
CA GLY A 125 1.50 12.55 -6.85
C GLY A 125 1.04 11.58 -7.94
N SER A 126 1.93 10.69 -8.39
CA SER A 126 1.70 9.78 -9.52
C SER A 126 2.15 8.36 -9.20
N ILE A 127 1.33 7.39 -9.61
CA ILE A 127 1.55 5.97 -9.39
C ILE A 127 1.29 5.24 -10.70
N THR A 128 2.36 4.78 -11.35
CA THR A 128 2.29 4.00 -12.59
C THR A 128 2.72 2.57 -12.31
N GLY A 129 1.84 1.62 -12.63
CA GLY A 129 2.12 0.19 -12.49
C GLY A 129 1.59 -0.62 -13.67
N TYR A 130 2.18 -1.80 -13.85
CA TYR A 130 1.76 -2.76 -14.86
C TYR A 130 0.37 -3.33 -14.60
N MET A 131 0.18 -3.90 -13.42
CA MET A 131 -1.10 -4.50 -13.03
C MET A 131 -1.41 -4.23 -11.56
N HIS A 132 -2.66 -3.88 -11.26
CA HIS A 132 -3.11 -3.51 -9.92
C HIS A 132 -2.38 -2.32 -9.25
N PRO A 133 -1.94 -1.26 -9.97
CA PRO A 133 -1.51 -0.06 -9.27
C PRO A 133 -2.69 0.58 -8.52
N SER A 134 -2.38 1.25 -7.41
CA SER A 134 -3.39 1.96 -6.62
C SER A 134 -2.82 3.04 -5.71
N GLY A 135 -3.71 3.92 -5.23
CA GLY A 135 -3.37 5.06 -4.39
C GLY A 135 -2.89 4.71 -2.98
N VAL A 136 -3.26 3.55 -2.43
CA VAL A 136 -2.94 3.21 -1.04
C VAL A 136 -2.37 1.80 -0.93
N VAL A 137 -3.11 0.78 -1.37
CA VAL A 137 -2.78 -0.62 -1.12
C VAL A 137 -2.79 -1.43 -2.41
N GLY A 138 -1.66 -2.01 -2.79
CA GLY A 138 -1.57 -2.83 -4.00
C GLY A 138 -2.43 -4.10 -3.92
N CYS A 139 -2.27 -4.87 -2.85
CA CYS A 139 -2.95 -6.13 -2.59
C CYS A 139 -3.27 -6.33 -1.10
N THR A 140 -4.42 -6.91 -0.79
CA THR A 140 -4.75 -7.43 0.56
C THR A 140 -4.80 -8.96 0.50
N VAL A 141 -4.20 -9.66 1.47
CA VAL A 141 -3.97 -11.12 1.37
C VAL A 141 -4.34 -11.92 2.65
N SER A 142 -4.16 -13.24 2.60
CA SER A 142 -4.07 -14.16 3.75
C SER A 142 -5.28 -14.26 4.69
N LEU A 143 -6.53 -14.14 4.20
CA LEU A 143 -7.74 -14.19 5.06
C LEU A 143 -7.75 -13.11 6.15
N SER A 144 -6.97 -12.05 5.93
CA SER A 144 -6.81 -10.97 6.90
C SER A 144 -8.04 -10.06 6.98
N THR A 145 -8.13 -9.31 8.07
CA THR A 145 -9.10 -8.22 8.23
C THR A 145 -8.35 -6.89 8.21
N ASN A 146 -8.63 -6.05 7.21
CA ASN A 146 -7.94 -4.78 6.98
C ASN A 146 -8.90 -3.60 7.11
N LEU A 147 -8.37 -2.47 7.54
CA LEU A 147 -9.10 -1.21 7.67
C LEU A 147 -8.35 -0.06 6.99
N ILE A 148 -9.03 0.64 6.09
CA ILE A 148 -8.56 1.92 5.55
C ILE A 148 -9.58 2.98 5.97
N SER A 149 -9.17 3.98 6.76
CA SER A 149 -10.14 4.93 7.35
C SER A 149 -9.65 6.38 7.33
N ASN A 150 -10.53 7.32 6.99
CA ASN A 150 -10.16 8.75 6.92
C ASN A 150 -8.94 8.99 6.02
N VAL A 151 -8.94 8.39 4.82
CA VAL A 151 -7.88 8.52 3.83
C VAL A 151 -8.39 9.25 2.60
N THR A 152 -7.62 10.21 2.09
CA THR A 152 -7.89 10.91 0.83
C THR A 152 -6.85 10.53 -0.21
N VAL A 153 -7.30 10.05 -1.38
CA VAL A 153 -6.43 9.83 -2.53
C VAL A 153 -6.67 10.95 -3.54
N SER A 154 -5.67 11.81 -3.72
CA SER A 154 -5.62 12.86 -4.76
C SER A 154 -4.48 12.61 -5.77
N ALA A 155 -3.99 11.37 -5.86
CA ALA A 155 -2.94 10.97 -6.79
C ALA A 155 -3.51 10.61 -8.18
N THR A 156 -2.61 10.56 -9.18
CA THR A 156 -2.88 9.99 -10.50
C THR A 156 -2.41 8.54 -10.54
N VAL A 157 -3.31 7.60 -10.82
CA VAL A 157 -3.02 6.17 -10.99
C VAL A 157 -3.02 5.82 -12.47
N ASN A 158 -1.90 5.35 -13.01
CA ASN A 158 -1.75 4.95 -14.41
C ASN A 158 -1.60 3.43 -14.52
N ILE A 159 -2.49 2.81 -15.29
CA ILE A 159 -2.53 1.36 -15.51
C ILE A 159 -1.93 1.05 -16.87
N VAL A 160 -0.83 0.29 -16.89
CA VAL A 160 -0.14 -0.05 -18.15
C VAL A 160 -0.73 -1.29 -18.83
N HIS A 161 -1.32 -2.23 -18.07
CA HIS A 161 -1.88 -3.45 -18.63
C HIS A 161 -3.42 -3.53 -18.54
N THR A 162 -3.99 -3.89 -17.38
CA THR A 162 -5.41 -4.29 -17.33
C THR A 162 -6.19 -3.87 -16.09
N HIS A 163 -5.73 -4.16 -14.87
CA HIS A 163 -6.49 -3.93 -13.64
C HIS A 163 -5.87 -2.81 -12.82
N GLY A 164 -6.67 -2.03 -12.10
CA GLY A 164 -6.20 -1.04 -11.13
C GLY A 164 -7.32 -0.52 -10.25
N GLY A 165 -6.96 0.15 -9.16
CA GLY A 165 -7.92 0.76 -8.25
C GLY A 165 -7.45 2.08 -7.69
N GLY A 166 -8.37 2.90 -7.20
CA GLY A 166 -8.04 4.17 -6.57
C GLY A 166 -7.49 3.98 -5.15
N PHE A 167 -8.10 3.10 -4.36
CA PHE A 167 -7.63 2.77 -3.00
C PHE A 167 -6.86 1.45 -2.95
N VAL A 168 -7.52 0.36 -3.37
CA VAL A 168 -6.95 -0.99 -3.32
C VAL A 168 -6.88 -1.56 -4.73
N GLY A 169 -5.71 -2.04 -5.17
CA GLY A 169 -5.51 -2.61 -6.51
C GLY A 169 -6.12 -4.01 -6.68
N HIS A 170 -6.01 -4.84 -5.64
CA HIS A 170 -6.48 -6.23 -5.61
C HIS A 170 -6.85 -6.66 -4.17
N CYS A 171 -7.97 -7.34 -4.01
CA CYS A 171 -8.32 -8.06 -2.78
C CYS A 171 -8.32 -9.58 -3.00
N ASP A 172 -7.35 -10.30 -2.44
CA ASP A 172 -7.26 -11.77 -2.52
C ASP A 172 -7.65 -12.42 -1.20
N LYS A 173 -8.83 -13.05 -1.17
CA LYS A 173 -9.36 -13.80 -0.02
C LYS A 173 -9.16 -13.06 1.30
N SER A 174 -9.55 -11.79 1.38
CA SER A 174 -9.43 -10.96 2.58
C SER A 174 -10.79 -10.39 2.99
N THR A 175 -10.86 -9.79 4.17
CA THR A 175 -11.95 -8.90 4.57
C THR A 175 -11.38 -7.48 4.64
N THR A 176 -11.89 -6.56 3.82
CA THR A 176 -11.36 -5.19 3.79
C THR A 176 -12.49 -4.17 3.89
N THR A 177 -12.38 -3.28 4.87
CA THR A 177 -13.29 -2.14 5.02
C THR A 177 -12.57 -0.85 4.65
N ILE A 178 -13.17 -0.06 3.77
CA ILE A 178 -12.77 1.32 3.50
C ILE A 178 -13.87 2.22 4.05
N GLN A 179 -13.53 3.13 4.96
CA GLN A 179 -14.51 4.01 5.59
C GLN A 179 -14.07 5.47 5.70
N ASP A 180 -15.02 6.39 5.63
CA ASP A 180 -14.78 7.83 5.81
C ASP A 180 -13.71 8.35 4.82
N CYS A 181 -13.65 7.76 3.63
CA CYS A 181 -12.58 7.98 2.65
C CYS A 181 -13.05 8.79 1.45
N LEU A 182 -12.13 9.55 0.86
CA LEU A 182 -12.36 10.36 -0.34
C LEU A 182 -11.42 9.91 -1.46
N PHE A 183 -12.00 9.52 -2.60
CA PHE A 183 -11.25 9.50 -3.86
C PHE A 183 -11.45 10.83 -4.59
N ASN A 184 -10.39 11.61 -4.77
CA ASN A 184 -10.37 12.86 -5.54
C ASN A 184 -9.20 12.86 -6.55
N GLY A 185 -8.82 11.66 -7.00
CA GLY A 185 -7.69 11.42 -7.88
C GLY A 185 -8.09 11.23 -9.33
N THR A 186 -7.11 10.86 -10.14
CA THR A 186 -7.31 10.47 -11.55
C THR A 186 -6.91 9.02 -11.75
N ILE A 187 -7.67 8.25 -12.54
CA ILE A 187 -7.24 6.92 -13.00
C ILE A 187 -7.19 6.91 -14.53
N ASN A 188 -6.02 6.61 -15.06
CA ASN A 188 -5.77 6.47 -16.50
C ASN A 188 -5.56 4.99 -16.83
N GLY A 189 -6.52 4.40 -17.53
CA GLY A 189 -6.39 3.07 -18.10
C GLY A 189 -5.44 3.04 -19.30
N LYS A 190 -5.00 1.83 -19.65
CA LYS A 190 -4.24 1.57 -20.89
C LYS A 190 -5.08 1.93 -22.12
N ALA A 191 -4.44 2.38 -23.19
CA ALA A 191 -5.06 2.41 -24.51
C ALA A 191 -5.70 1.05 -24.87
N GLY A 192 -6.98 1.08 -25.25
CA GLY A 192 -7.79 -0.13 -25.48
C GLY A 192 -8.66 -0.56 -24.30
N GLY A 193 -8.49 0.07 -23.13
CA GLY A 193 -9.35 -0.13 -21.97
C GLY A 193 -8.68 -0.87 -20.82
N SER A 194 -9.04 -0.49 -19.60
CA SER A 194 -8.69 -1.20 -18.36
C SER A 194 -9.94 -1.46 -17.51
N THR A 195 -9.84 -2.45 -16.64
CA THR A 195 -10.82 -2.80 -15.62
C THR A 195 -10.47 -2.04 -14.32
N VAL A 196 -11.34 -1.13 -13.91
CA VAL A 196 -11.08 -0.16 -12.84
C VAL A 196 -12.22 -0.10 -11.83
N GLY A 197 -11.89 -0.40 -10.58
CA GLY A 197 -12.77 -0.18 -9.44
C GLY A 197 -12.19 0.90 -8.55
N VAL A 198 -12.91 2.00 -8.34
CA VAL A 198 -12.33 3.18 -7.69
C VAL A 198 -11.90 2.87 -6.25
N PHE A 199 -12.71 2.18 -5.47
CA PHE A 199 -12.28 1.74 -4.14
C PHE A 199 -11.55 0.39 -4.20
N PHE A 200 -12.06 -0.57 -4.98
CA PHE A 200 -11.50 -1.92 -5.09
C PHE A 200 -11.30 -2.34 -6.56
N GLY A 201 -10.04 -2.42 -7.00
CA GLY A 201 -9.70 -2.65 -8.41
C GLY A 201 -10.06 -4.03 -8.95
N TRP A 202 -9.79 -5.08 -8.17
CA TRP A 202 -10.14 -6.47 -8.49
C TRP A 202 -10.35 -7.26 -7.20
N SER A 203 -11.18 -8.30 -7.25
CA SER A 203 -11.45 -9.17 -6.10
C SER A 203 -11.38 -10.64 -6.50
N ASN A 204 -10.77 -11.45 -5.63
CA ASN A 204 -10.72 -12.90 -5.72
C ASN A 204 -11.20 -13.50 -4.40
N GLY A 205 -12.52 -13.67 -4.25
CA GLY A 205 -13.11 -14.27 -3.05
C GLY A 205 -12.94 -13.44 -1.77
N ALA A 206 -12.82 -12.11 -1.90
CA ALA A 206 -12.73 -11.21 -0.75
C ALA A 206 -14.11 -10.67 -0.34
N ALA A 207 -14.27 -10.38 0.94
CA ALA A 207 -15.39 -9.62 1.50
C ALA A 207 -15.00 -8.14 1.59
N MET A 208 -15.77 -7.27 0.94
CA MET A 208 -15.44 -5.85 0.83
C MET A 208 -16.56 -4.99 1.37
N SER A 209 -16.21 -3.94 2.09
CA SER A 209 -17.18 -2.98 2.67
C SER A 209 -16.75 -1.55 2.42
N LEU A 210 -17.72 -0.71 2.03
CA LEU A 210 -17.60 0.74 1.92
C LEU A 210 -18.57 1.42 2.88
N VAL A 211 -18.07 2.34 3.70
CA VAL A 211 -18.88 3.08 4.67
C VAL A 211 -18.52 4.56 4.62
N ASN A 212 -19.49 5.46 4.39
CA ASN A 212 -19.25 6.92 4.40
C ASN A 212 -18.18 7.40 3.40
N CYS A 213 -18.04 6.74 2.26
CA CYS A 213 -17.04 7.11 1.25
C CYS A 213 -17.59 8.02 0.16
N LEU A 214 -16.76 8.95 -0.32
CA LEU A 214 -17.05 9.83 -1.45
C LEU A 214 -16.08 9.54 -2.61
N GLU A 215 -16.62 9.40 -3.81
CA GLU A 215 -15.87 9.40 -5.06
C GLU A 215 -16.13 10.71 -5.82
N ASN A 216 -15.04 11.40 -6.16
CA ASN A 216 -14.97 12.66 -6.91
C ASN A 216 -13.77 12.64 -7.87
N GLY A 217 -13.57 11.54 -8.58
CA GLY A 217 -12.41 11.30 -9.42
C GLY A 217 -12.61 11.65 -10.89
N SER A 218 -11.55 11.49 -11.66
CA SER A 218 -11.56 11.58 -13.13
C SER A 218 -10.98 10.32 -13.77
N TYR A 219 -11.58 9.85 -14.87
CA TYR A 219 -11.29 8.53 -15.42
C TYR A 219 -11.10 8.59 -16.94
N THR A 220 -10.02 8.00 -17.44
CA THR A 220 -9.77 7.86 -18.88
C THR A 220 -9.46 6.41 -19.23
N ASN A 221 -9.85 5.95 -20.43
CA ASN A 221 -9.58 4.59 -20.92
C ASN A 221 -9.98 3.43 -19.96
N CYS A 222 -11.06 3.60 -19.20
CA CYS A 222 -11.58 2.56 -18.30
C CYS A 222 -12.76 1.85 -18.98
N SER A 223 -12.53 0.66 -19.55
CA SER A 223 -13.54 -0.07 -20.32
C SER A 223 -14.51 -0.88 -19.45
N ASN A 224 -14.04 -1.39 -18.31
CA ASN A 224 -14.88 -2.01 -17.29
C ASN A 224 -14.72 -1.19 -16.02
N PHE A 225 -15.62 -0.25 -15.78
CA PHE A 225 -15.50 0.71 -14.69
C PHE A 225 -16.60 0.50 -13.65
N SER A 226 -16.23 0.66 -12.38
CA SER A 226 -17.17 0.75 -11.26
C SER A 226 -16.65 1.74 -10.21
N PRO A 227 -17.51 2.61 -9.63
CA PRO A 227 -17.10 3.47 -8.52
C PRO A 227 -16.83 2.68 -7.24
N THR A 228 -17.21 1.40 -7.15
CA THR A 228 -17.00 0.57 -5.95
C THR A 228 -15.96 -0.52 -6.19
N SER A 229 -16.36 -1.59 -6.87
CA SER A 229 -15.53 -2.72 -7.26
C SER A 229 -15.85 -3.18 -8.67
N CYS A 230 -14.83 -3.61 -9.40
CA CYS A 230 -14.97 -4.37 -10.64
C CYS A 230 -15.65 -5.74 -10.43
N PRO A 231 -16.19 -6.37 -11.49
CA PRO A 231 -17.40 -7.20 -11.44
C PRO A 231 -17.30 -8.59 -10.77
N TYR A 232 -16.26 -8.87 -9.98
CA TYR A 232 -16.01 -10.20 -9.40
C TYR A 232 -16.06 -10.25 -7.86
N GLY A 233 -16.61 -9.21 -7.20
CA GLY A 233 -16.67 -9.16 -5.74
C GLY A 233 -17.98 -8.61 -5.19
N SER A 234 -18.45 -9.19 -4.08
CA SER A 234 -19.59 -8.66 -3.31
C SER A 234 -19.11 -7.52 -2.41
N VAL A 235 -19.51 -6.29 -2.71
CA VAL A 235 -19.24 -5.11 -1.86
C VAL A 235 -20.49 -4.75 -1.09
N THR A 236 -20.39 -4.64 0.23
CA THR A 236 -21.43 -4.00 1.05
C THR A 236 -21.19 -2.49 1.04
N VAL A 237 -22.20 -1.71 0.64
CA VAL A 237 -22.07 -0.25 0.52
C VAL A 237 -23.06 0.42 1.47
N THR A 238 -22.57 1.32 2.32
CA THR A 238 -23.37 2.08 3.28
C THR A 238 -22.98 3.56 3.23
N ASN A 239 -23.96 4.43 2.96
CA ASN A 239 -23.78 5.90 2.98
C ASN A 239 -22.63 6.40 2.08
N CYS A 240 -22.49 5.85 0.88
CA CYS A 240 -21.48 6.30 -0.09
C CYS A 240 -22.11 7.16 -1.18
N HIS A 241 -21.33 8.10 -1.71
CA HIS A 241 -21.73 8.99 -2.80
C HIS A 241 -20.69 8.95 -3.92
N TYR A 242 -21.16 8.97 -5.17
CA TYR A 242 -20.32 8.91 -6.36
C TYR A 242 -20.74 10.02 -7.32
N THR A 243 -19.77 10.72 -7.92
CA THR A 243 -20.04 11.87 -8.81
C THR A 243 -20.06 11.47 -10.28
N VAL A 244 -19.53 10.30 -10.61
CA VAL A 244 -19.62 9.74 -11.94
C VAL A 244 -21.06 9.39 -12.32
N SER A 245 -21.54 9.94 -13.43
CA SER A 245 -22.86 9.64 -13.99
C SER A 245 -22.77 8.47 -14.98
N GLY A 246 -23.35 7.33 -14.66
CA GLY A 246 -23.48 6.18 -15.56
C GLY A 246 -24.14 4.98 -14.89
N SER A 247 -24.87 4.17 -15.65
CA SER A 247 -25.36 2.86 -15.20
C SER A 247 -24.21 1.86 -15.20
N TYR A 248 -23.81 1.42 -14.01
CA TYR A 248 -22.80 0.37 -13.81
C TYR A 248 -23.49 -1.00 -13.74
N PRO A 249 -22.90 -2.05 -14.33
CA PRO A 249 -23.46 -3.40 -14.30
C PRO A 249 -23.56 -3.96 -12.87
#